data_AF-A0A3S4I792-F1
#
_entry.id   AF-A0A3S4I792-F1
#
_cell.length_a   1.000
_cell.length_b   1.000
_cell.length_c   1.000
_cell.angle_alpha   90.00
_cell.angle_beta   90.00
_cell.angle_gamma   90.00
#
_symmetry.space_group_name_H-M   'P 1'
#
loop_
_entity.id
_entity.type
_entity.pdbx_description
1 polymer ?
#
loop_
_entity_poly.entity_id
_entity_poly.type
_entity_poly.pdbx_seq_one_letter_code
_entity_poly.pdbx_strand_id
1 'polypeptide(L)'
;MKKASPASWIFSFSGTQSLRISQLLEDGQLEIGAIHTYIELYSRLYVDLAPNVALIAGYKADRKGNLYTGPSTEDTPALVEAAAFHDGIVIAQVNELVDAECDLPRVDIPGSWIDYVVVADKPFFIEPLFTRDPRLIKQEHILMAMMAIKGIYAEHQVQSLNHGIGSTLPLSSCCCRLTANSSV
;
A
#
# COMPACT_ATOMS: atom_id res chain seq x y z
N MET A 1 -18.43 -3.02 35.02
CA MET A 1 -17.40 -2.58 34.07
C MET A 1 -18.09 -2.21 32.77
N LYS A 2 -18.02 -0.94 32.32
CA LYS A 2 -18.46 -0.59 30.97
C LYS A 2 -17.45 -1.19 29.99
N LYS A 3 -17.86 -2.17 29.18
CA LYS A 3 -17.07 -2.61 28.01
C LYS A 3 -16.77 -1.35 27.20
N ALA A 4 -15.50 -1.08 26.89
CA ALA A 4 -15.17 -0.04 25.92
C ALA A 4 -15.98 -0.31 24.65
N SER A 5 -16.58 0.73 24.06
CA SER A 5 -17.21 0.61 22.74
C SER A 5 -16.22 -0.06 21.80
N PRO A 6 -16.60 -1.10 21.03
CA PRO A 6 -15.70 -1.68 20.05
C PRO A 6 -15.24 -0.57 19.10
N ALA A 7 -13.93 -0.51 18.82
CA ALA A 7 -13.44 0.38 17.78
C ALA A 7 -13.95 -0.15 16.44
N SER A 8 -14.67 0.68 15.69
CA SER A 8 -15.14 0.34 14.35
C SER A 8 -13.94 0.27 13.41
N TRP A 9 -13.64 -0.91 12.88
CA TRP A 9 -12.52 -1.16 11.97
C TRP A 9 -12.95 -0.94 10.52
N ILE A 10 -12.17 -0.17 9.77
CA ILE A 10 -12.32 0.05 8.33
C ILE A 10 -11.00 -0.32 7.66
N PHE A 11 -11.06 -1.15 6.61
CA PHE A 11 -9.85 -1.65 5.93
C PHE A 11 -10.12 -1.99 4.46
N SER A 12 -9.06 -2.16 3.67
CA SER A 12 -9.16 -2.61 2.28
C SER A 12 -8.68 -4.04 2.02
N PHE A 13 -7.67 -4.51 2.76
CA PHE A 13 -7.09 -5.83 2.57
C PHE A 13 -6.79 -6.51 3.92
N SER A 14 -7.15 -7.79 4.06
CA SER A 14 -7.02 -8.55 5.31
C SER A 14 -5.89 -9.59 5.30
N GLY A 15 -5.31 -9.89 4.14
CA GLY A 15 -4.24 -10.88 3.99
C GLY A 15 -4.48 -12.19 4.76
N THR A 16 -3.46 -12.64 5.48
CA THR A 16 -3.48 -13.83 6.33
C THR A 16 -4.28 -13.67 7.63
N GLN A 17 -4.67 -12.43 7.98
CA GLN A 17 -5.40 -12.13 9.22
C GLN A 17 -6.93 -12.29 9.07
N SER A 18 -7.43 -12.61 7.88
CA SER A 18 -8.87 -12.75 7.59
C SER A 18 -9.60 -13.67 8.58
N LEU A 19 -9.03 -14.83 8.89
CA LEU A 19 -9.63 -15.78 9.86
C LEU A 19 -9.71 -15.17 11.27
N ARG A 20 -8.67 -14.44 11.69
CA ARG A 20 -8.62 -13.83 13.01
C ARG A 20 -9.63 -12.68 13.12
N ILE A 21 -9.78 -11.88 12.07
CA ILE A 21 -10.79 -10.82 12.00
C ILE A 21 -12.20 -11.42 12.16
N SER A 22 -12.51 -12.51 11.45
CA SER A 22 -13.81 -13.19 11.58
C SER A 22 -14.08 -13.71 12.99
N GLN A 23 -13.08 -14.28 13.66
CA GLN A 23 -13.21 -14.73 15.06
C GLN A 23 -13.48 -13.57 16.01
N LEU A 24 -12.76 -12.44 15.86
CA LEU A 24 -12.96 -11.27 16.71
C LEU A 24 -14.33 -10.61 16.50
N LEU A 25 -14.86 -10.70 15.28
CA LEU A 25 -16.22 -10.27 14.96
C LEU A 25 -17.26 -11.17 15.63
N GLU A 26 -17.09 -12.49 15.55
CA GLU A 26 -17.96 -13.48 16.22
C GLU A 26 -17.96 -13.32 17.75
N ASP A 27 -16.78 -13.04 18.33
CA ASP A 27 -16.61 -12.79 19.77
C ASP A 27 -17.13 -11.41 20.23
N GLY A 28 -17.60 -10.57 19.29
CA GLY A 28 -18.05 -9.19 19.57
C GLY A 28 -16.96 -8.29 20.15
N GLN A 29 -15.71 -8.55 19.77
CA GLN A 29 -14.52 -7.77 20.16
C GLN A 29 -14.10 -6.76 19.09
N LEU A 30 -14.59 -6.91 17.87
CA LEU A 30 -14.33 -6.05 16.73
C LEU A 30 -15.66 -5.78 16.01
N GLU A 31 -15.91 -4.53 15.65
CA GLU A 31 -17.00 -4.17 14.75
C GLU A 31 -16.40 -3.72 13.42
N ILE A 32 -16.86 -4.28 12.30
CA ILE A 32 -16.42 -3.84 10.97
C ILE A 32 -17.38 -2.76 10.50
N GLY A 33 -16.86 -1.56 10.23
CA GLY A 33 -17.64 -0.48 9.63
C GLY A 33 -17.92 -0.75 8.16
N ALA A 34 -16.85 -0.92 7.38
CA ALA A 34 -16.92 -1.23 5.95
C ALA A 34 -15.60 -1.81 5.45
N ILE A 35 -15.68 -2.52 4.31
CA ILE A 35 -14.53 -3.00 3.54
C ILE A 35 -14.51 -2.23 2.24
N HIS A 36 -13.42 -1.51 1.97
CA HIS A 36 -13.29 -0.62 0.81
C HIS A 36 -12.22 -1.07 -0.16
N THR A 37 -12.20 -0.50 -1.35
CA THR A 37 -10.96 -0.47 -2.15
C THR A 37 -10.03 0.62 -1.63
N TYR A 38 -8.71 0.51 -1.87
CA TYR A 38 -7.72 1.47 -1.36
C TYR A 38 -8.07 2.93 -1.68
N ILE A 39 -8.33 3.24 -2.96
CA ILE A 39 -8.58 4.60 -3.42
C ILE A 39 -9.89 5.16 -2.83
N GLU A 40 -10.90 4.31 -2.66
CA GLU A 40 -12.14 4.69 -2.01
C GLU A 40 -11.89 5.05 -0.54
N LEU A 41 -11.12 4.23 0.18
CA LEU A 41 -10.75 4.52 1.57
C LEU A 41 -9.96 5.83 1.68
N TYR A 42 -8.99 6.06 0.80
CA TYR A 42 -8.21 7.31 0.79
C TYR A 42 -9.10 8.52 0.53
N SER A 43 -10.08 8.40 -0.35
CA SER A 43 -11.03 9.48 -0.63
C SER A 43 -11.85 9.86 0.61
N ARG A 44 -12.24 8.87 1.41
CA ARG A 44 -13.00 9.10 2.65
C ARG A 44 -12.21 9.83 3.72
N LEU A 45 -10.87 9.73 3.72
CA LEU A 45 -10.01 10.48 4.65
C LEU A 45 -10.13 11.99 4.51
N TYR A 46 -10.64 12.50 3.38
CA TYR A 46 -10.84 13.93 3.15
C TYR A 46 -12.30 14.37 3.33
N VAL A 47 -13.19 13.46 3.72
CA VAL A 47 -14.63 13.72 3.78
C VAL A 47 -15.22 13.35 5.14
N ASP A 48 -15.33 12.06 5.43
CA ASP A 48 -16.08 11.54 6.57
C ASP A 48 -15.24 10.69 7.52
N LEU A 49 -14.00 10.37 7.15
CA LEU A 49 -13.03 9.63 7.95
C LEU A 49 -11.73 10.41 8.15
N ALA A 50 -11.82 11.73 8.34
CA ALA A 50 -10.65 12.57 8.56
C ALA A 50 -9.81 12.06 9.76
N PRO A 51 -8.54 11.66 9.53
CA PRO A 51 -7.76 10.99 10.56
C PRO A 51 -7.26 11.98 11.61
N ASN A 52 -7.48 11.66 12.89
CA ASN A 52 -6.89 12.44 13.98
C ASN A 52 -5.40 12.14 14.17
N VAL A 53 -4.96 10.94 13.80
CA VAL A 53 -3.56 10.49 13.93
C VAL A 53 -3.19 9.65 12.71
N ALA A 54 -2.03 9.93 12.12
CA ALA A 54 -1.40 9.09 11.11
C ALA A 54 -0.08 8.52 11.65
N LEU A 55 0.04 7.20 11.66
CA LEU A 55 1.27 6.49 12.03
C LEU A 55 1.86 5.89 10.75
N ILE A 56 3.03 6.38 10.34
CA ILE A 56 3.65 6.03 9.06
C ILE A 56 5.12 5.63 9.22
N ALA A 57 5.70 5.05 8.17
CA ALA A 57 7.09 4.61 8.16
C ALA A 57 7.87 5.23 7.00
N GLY A 58 9.16 5.49 7.22
CA GLY A 58 10.10 5.93 6.19
C GLY A 58 11.49 5.34 6.38
N TYR A 59 12.35 5.45 5.36
CA TYR A 59 13.73 4.99 5.46
C TYR A 59 14.57 5.95 6.29
N LYS A 60 14.51 7.24 5.96
CA LYS A 60 15.30 8.28 6.61
C LYS A 60 14.46 9.50 6.90
N ALA A 61 14.81 10.24 7.95
CA ALA A 61 14.35 11.60 8.13
C ALA A 61 15.51 12.52 8.56
N ASP A 62 15.36 13.81 8.30
CA ASP A 62 16.26 14.83 8.85
C ASP A 62 15.69 15.46 10.15
N ARG A 63 16.46 16.35 10.77
CA ARG A 63 16.05 17.09 11.97
C ARG A 63 14.91 18.08 11.76
N LYS A 64 14.58 18.41 10.50
CA LYS A 64 13.43 19.27 10.14
C LYS A 64 12.15 18.45 9.91
N GLY A 65 12.23 17.12 10.02
CA GLY A 65 11.10 16.21 9.81
C GLY A 65 10.92 15.80 8.35
N ASN A 66 11.78 16.24 7.42
CA ASN A 66 11.68 15.83 6.02
C ASN A 66 11.89 14.32 5.92
N LEU A 67 11.00 13.62 5.22
CA LEU A 67 11.00 12.17 5.15
C LEU A 67 11.41 11.68 3.76
N TYR A 68 12.26 10.66 3.75
CA TYR A 68 12.56 9.84 2.58
C TYR A 68 11.91 8.45 2.74
N THR A 69 10.90 8.17 1.94
CA THR A 69 10.17 6.88 1.90
C THR A 69 10.66 5.98 0.76
N GLY A 70 11.37 6.53 -0.23
CA GLY A 70 12.11 5.73 -1.20
C GLY A 70 11.21 4.85 -2.08
N PRO A 71 11.61 3.62 -2.41
CA PRO A 71 10.77 2.68 -3.17
C PRO A 71 9.47 2.28 -2.43
N SER A 72 9.37 2.55 -1.13
CA SER A 72 8.23 2.24 -0.26
C SER A 72 7.39 3.48 0.06
N THR A 73 7.26 4.44 -0.87
CA THR A 73 6.35 5.59 -0.69
C THR A 73 4.91 5.14 -0.51
N GLU A 74 4.46 4.19 -1.34
CA GLU A 74 3.17 3.50 -1.21
C GLU A 74 2.01 4.47 -0.91
N ASP A 75 1.31 4.28 0.19
CA ASP A 75 0.11 5.04 0.57
C ASP A 75 0.43 6.29 1.39
N THR A 76 1.70 6.46 1.79
CA THR A 76 2.15 7.45 2.77
C THR A 76 1.68 8.87 2.45
N PRO A 77 1.82 9.41 1.22
CA PRO A 77 1.39 10.78 0.94
C PRO A 77 -0.11 10.98 1.18
N ALA A 78 -0.96 10.03 0.76
CA ALA A 78 -2.40 10.15 0.90
C ALA A 78 -2.86 10.09 2.37
N LEU A 79 -2.19 9.27 3.19
CA LEU A 79 -2.48 9.15 4.62
C LEU A 79 -1.98 10.38 5.40
N VAL A 80 -0.78 10.85 5.11
CA VAL A 80 -0.15 11.98 5.80
C VAL A 80 -0.86 13.28 5.47
N GLU A 81 -1.15 13.56 4.20
CA GLU A 81 -1.80 14.79 3.78
C GLU A 81 -3.18 14.93 4.45
N ALA A 82 -3.96 13.85 4.50
CA ALA A 82 -5.28 13.85 5.14
C ALA A 82 -5.22 14.21 6.63
N ALA A 83 -4.17 13.81 7.35
CA ALA A 83 -3.99 14.15 8.76
C ALA A 83 -3.40 15.57 8.94
N ALA A 84 -2.32 15.88 8.23
CA ALA A 84 -1.56 17.11 8.39
C ALA A 84 -2.39 18.37 8.10
N PHE A 85 -3.32 18.31 7.15
CA PHE A 85 -4.19 19.43 6.78
C PHE A 85 -5.58 19.39 7.44
N HIS A 86 -5.75 18.56 8.48
CA HIS A 86 -6.98 18.46 9.25
C HIS A 86 -6.73 18.55 10.77
N ASP A 87 -5.69 19.29 11.17
CA ASP A 87 -5.25 19.42 12.58
C ASP A 87 -4.99 18.06 13.27
N GLY A 88 -4.68 17.02 12.47
CA GLY A 88 -4.28 15.71 12.95
C GLY A 88 -2.79 15.66 13.32
N ILE A 89 -2.38 14.59 13.99
CA ILE A 89 -0.99 14.37 14.39
C ILE A 89 -0.36 13.31 13.51
N VAL A 90 0.78 13.62 12.90
CA VAL A 90 1.54 12.70 12.06
C VAL A 90 2.82 12.28 12.78
N ILE A 91 2.96 10.97 13.01
CA ILE A 91 4.13 10.36 13.64
C ILE A 91 4.78 9.42 12.65
N ALA A 92 6.04 9.71 12.30
CA ALA A 92 6.83 8.92 11.37
C ALA A 92 7.87 8.09 12.11
N GLN A 93 7.82 6.76 11.99
CA GLN A 93 8.97 5.93 12.36
C GLN A 93 9.98 5.89 11.20
N VAL A 94 11.28 5.98 11.51
CA VAL A 94 12.35 5.93 10.51
C VAL A 94 13.45 4.97 10.88
N ASN A 95 14.10 4.39 9.88
CA ASN A 95 15.25 3.50 10.12
C ASN A 95 16.49 4.30 10.57
N GLU A 96 16.64 5.51 10.07
CA GLU A 96 17.80 6.38 10.31
C GLU A 96 17.37 7.84 10.42
N LEU A 97 17.96 8.57 11.37
CA LEU A 97 17.85 10.03 11.46
C LEU A 97 19.18 10.65 11.02
N VAL A 98 19.14 11.49 9.99
CA VAL A 98 20.32 12.19 9.46
C VAL A 98 20.37 13.63 9.96
N ASP A 99 21.57 14.19 10.06
CA ASP A 99 21.75 15.55 10.61
C ASP A 99 21.60 16.64 9.54
N ALA A 100 22.05 16.42 8.30
CA ALA A 100 21.92 17.38 7.21
C ALA A 100 20.88 16.94 6.18
N GLU A 101 20.10 17.91 5.68
CA GLU A 101 19.08 17.68 4.64
C GLU A 101 19.69 17.13 3.34
N CYS A 102 20.95 17.48 3.02
CA CYS A 102 21.67 16.94 1.86
C CYS A 102 21.94 15.43 1.95
N ASP A 103 21.80 14.82 3.13
CA ASP A 103 21.99 13.39 3.33
C ASP A 103 20.70 12.60 3.04
N LEU A 104 19.58 13.28 2.77
CA LEU A 104 18.38 12.67 2.23
C LEU A 104 18.50 12.52 0.70
N PRO A 105 18.32 11.31 0.13
CA PRO A 105 18.37 11.11 -1.31
C PRO A 105 17.34 11.94 -2.09
N ARG A 106 16.17 12.15 -1.50
CA ARG A 106 15.12 13.09 -1.90
C ARG A 106 14.17 13.32 -0.73
N VAL A 107 13.36 14.36 -0.80
CA VAL A 107 12.24 14.58 0.12
C VAL A 107 10.97 14.02 -0.52
N ASP A 108 10.39 12.99 0.09
CA ASP A 108 9.11 12.41 -0.32
C ASP A 108 7.95 13.09 0.41
N ILE A 109 8.08 13.30 1.73
CA ILE A 109 7.12 14.03 2.55
C ILE A 109 7.82 15.24 3.17
N PRO A 110 7.30 16.47 2.97
CA PRO A 110 7.86 17.66 3.60
C PRO A 110 7.77 17.59 5.13
N GLY A 111 8.80 18.05 5.82
CA GLY A 111 8.82 18.03 7.29
C GLY A 111 7.74 18.88 7.95
N SER A 112 7.18 19.87 7.23
CA SER A 112 6.04 20.64 7.70
C SER A 112 4.73 19.83 7.80
N TRP A 113 4.70 18.59 7.29
CA TRP A 113 3.55 17.68 7.41
C TRP A 113 3.75 16.64 8.52
N ILE A 114 4.90 16.63 9.18
CA ILE A 114 5.29 15.64 10.18
C ILE A 114 5.43 16.33 11.54
N ASP A 115 4.68 15.88 12.55
CA ASP A 115 4.79 16.42 13.90
C ASP A 115 5.96 15.78 14.66
N TYR A 116 6.11 14.47 14.54
CA TYR A 116 7.14 13.72 15.27
C TYR A 116 7.83 12.68 14.39
N VAL A 117 9.15 12.59 14.54
CA VAL A 117 9.97 11.52 13.97
C VAL A 117 10.54 10.68 15.10
N VAL A 118 10.44 9.36 14.97
CA VAL A 118 10.97 8.40 15.93
C VAL A 118 11.90 7.43 15.20
N VAL A 119 13.13 7.28 15.68
CA VAL A 119 14.04 6.25 15.16
C VAL A 119 13.58 4.89 15.67
N ALA A 120 13.27 3.98 14.75
CA ALA A 120 12.83 2.63 15.06
C ALA A 120 13.98 1.79 15.65
N ASP A 121 13.63 0.80 16.45
CA ASP A 121 14.58 -0.16 17.04
C ASP A 121 15.23 -1.07 15.98
N LYS A 122 14.55 -1.25 14.84
CA LYS A 122 15.00 -1.99 13.66
C LYS A 122 14.36 -1.42 12.40
N PRO A 123 14.88 -1.78 11.20
CA PRO A 123 14.24 -1.37 9.96
C PRO A 123 12.77 -1.79 9.87
N PHE A 124 11.92 -0.92 9.31
CA PHE A 124 10.51 -1.23 9.10
C PHE A 124 10.33 -2.49 8.24
N PHE A 125 9.28 -3.25 8.54
CA PHE A 125 9.01 -4.52 7.88
C PHE A 125 8.46 -4.31 6.47
N ILE A 126 8.99 -5.05 5.49
CA ILE A 126 8.51 -5.07 4.11
C ILE A 126 8.11 -6.49 3.75
N GLU A 127 6.87 -6.67 3.34
CA GLU A 127 6.38 -7.95 2.82
C GLU A 127 6.51 -7.98 1.29
N PRO A 128 7.06 -9.05 0.69
CA PRO A 128 7.10 -9.21 -0.75
C PRO A 128 5.72 -9.62 -1.30
N LEU A 129 4.71 -8.76 -1.10
CA LEU A 129 3.30 -9.06 -1.30
C LEU A 129 3.02 -9.54 -2.72
N PHE A 130 3.61 -8.92 -3.73
CA PHE A 130 3.37 -9.26 -5.15
C PHE A 130 4.37 -10.27 -5.73
N THR A 131 5.45 -10.61 -5.02
CA THR A 131 6.45 -11.55 -5.53
C THR A 131 5.85 -12.96 -5.60
N ARG A 132 6.04 -13.63 -6.74
CA ARG A 132 5.56 -15.00 -6.99
C ARG A 132 6.73 -15.87 -7.44
N ASP A 133 6.83 -17.07 -6.89
CA ASP A 133 7.85 -18.05 -7.31
C ASP A 133 7.45 -18.68 -8.66
N PRO A 134 8.22 -18.47 -9.75
CA PRO A 134 7.89 -19.00 -11.07
C PRO A 134 7.83 -20.53 -11.12
N ARG A 135 8.51 -21.24 -10.20
CA ARG A 135 8.48 -22.70 -10.13
C ARG A 135 7.11 -23.26 -9.76
N LEU A 136 6.24 -22.42 -9.19
CA LEU A 136 4.87 -22.78 -8.82
C LEU A 136 3.87 -22.55 -9.96
N ILE A 137 4.33 -22.07 -11.13
CA ILE A 137 3.51 -21.92 -12.33
C ILE A 137 3.23 -23.32 -12.90
N LYS A 138 1.94 -23.65 -13.06
CA LYS A 138 1.48 -24.91 -13.61
C LYS A 138 1.05 -24.75 -15.07
N GLN A 139 0.83 -25.87 -15.77
CA GLN A 139 0.47 -25.86 -17.19
C GLN A 139 -0.86 -25.15 -17.45
N GLU A 140 -1.82 -25.25 -16.54
CA GLU A 140 -3.09 -24.53 -16.61
C GLU A 140 -2.92 -23.00 -16.57
N HIS A 141 -1.95 -22.48 -15.79
CA HIS A 141 -1.65 -21.05 -15.77
C HIS A 141 -1.07 -20.61 -17.12
N ILE A 142 -0.18 -21.41 -17.71
CA ILE A 142 0.42 -21.11 -19.01
C ILE A 142 -0.65 -21.11 -20.11
N LEU A 143 -1.54 -22.11 -20.11
CA LEU A 143 -2.64 -22.18 -21.06
C LEU A 143 -3.56 -20.94 -20.96
N MET A 144 -3.96 -20.57 -19.74
CA MET A 144 -4.78 -19.38 -19.51
C MET A 144 -4.04 -18.10 -19.95
N ALA A 145 -2.74 -17.99 -19.70
CA ALA A 145 -1.94 -16.85 -20.14
C ALA A 145 -1.87 -16.77 -21.68
N MET A 146 -1.68 -17.89 -22.38
CA MET A 146 -1.69 -17.94 -23.85
C MET A 146 -3.05 -17.49 -24.40
N MET A 147 -4.15 -17.96 -23.80
CA MET A 147 -5.51 -17.55 -24.17
C MET A 147 -5.75 -16.06 -23.92
N ALA A 148 -5.30 -15.53 -22.77
CA ALA A 148 -5.42 -14.11 -22.47
C ALA A 148 -4.64 -13.25 -23.46
N ILE A 149 -3.39 -13.64 -23.78
CA ILE A 149 -2.56 -12.90 -24.74
C ILE A 149 -3.19 -12.94 -26.13
N LYS A 150 -3.60 -14.13 -26.62
CA LYS A 150 -4.09 -14.28 -28.00
C LYS A 150 -5.53 -13.80 -28.16
N GLY A 151 -6.41 -14.18 -27.26
CA GLY A 151 -7.86 -13.96 -27.36
C GLY A 151 -8.34 -12.65 -26.75
N ILE A 152 -7.51 -11.97 -25.96
CA ILE A 152 -7.88 -10.68 -25.35
C ILE A 152 -6.87 -9.60 -25.74
N TYR A 153 -5.59 -9.78 -25.40
CA TYR A 153 -4.61 -8.69 -25.56
C TYR A 153 -4.36 -8.37 -27.04
N ALA A 154 -4.14 -9.40 -27.87
CA ALA A 154 -3.92 -9.22 -29.30
C ALA A 154 -5.20 -8.84 -30.05
N GLU A 155 -6.32 -9.50 -29.74
CA GLU A 155 -7.62 -9.26 -30.38
C GLU A 155 -8.10 -7.82 -30.18
N HIS A 156 -7.98 -7.29 -28.96
CA HIS A 156 -8.40 -5.94 -28.62
C HIS A 156 -7.27 -4.91 -28.66
N GLN A 157 -6.09 -5.29 -29.16
CA GLN A 157 -4.91 -4.44 -29.26
C GLN A 157 -4.61 -3.69 -27.96
N VAL A 158 -4.66 -4.38 -26.82
CA VAL A 158 -4.45 -3.79 -25.48
C VAL A 158 -3.07 -3.13 -25.43
N GLN A 159 -3.04 -1.81 -25.15
CA GLN A 159 -1.79 -1.03 -25.11
C GLN A 159 -1.23 -0.85 -23.69
N SER A 160 -2.11 -0.93 -22.68
CA SER A 160 -1.80 -0.73 -21.26
C SER A 160 -2.73 -1.57 -20.40
N LEU A 161 -2.22 -2.16 -19.33
CA LEU A 161 -2.97 -3.01 -18.42
C LEU A 161 -2.35 -3.01 -17.03
N ASN A 162 -3.14 -3.45 -16.05
CA ASN A 162 -2.69 -3.78 -14.70
C ASN A 162 -2.96 -5.27 -14.47
N HIS A 163 -1.98 -6.00 -13.92
CA HIS A 163 -2.18 -7.39 -13.53
C HIS A 163 -2.52 -7.48 -12.05
N GLY A 164 -3.65 -8.13 -11.76
CA GLY A 164 -3.96 -8.55 -10.42
C GLY A 164 -2.95 -9.57 -9.89
N ILE A 165 -2.88 -9.67 -8.56
CA ILE A 165 -2.00 -10.61 -7.87
C ILE A 165 -2.42 -12.07 -8.10
N GLY A 166 -1.49 -12.92 -8.52
CA GLY A 166 -1.75 -14.35 -8.66
C GLY A 166 -0.77 -15.08 -9.57
N SER A 167 -0.80 -16.42 -9.54
CA SER A 167 0.09 -17.26 -10.35
C SER A 167 -0.33 -17.39 -11.82
N THR A 168 -1.57 -17.02 -12.16
CA THR A 168 -2.12 -17.12 -13.52
C THR A 168 -1.54 -16.07 -14.47
N LEU A 169 -1.17 -14.90 -13.95
CA LEU A 169 -0.58 -13.80 -14.70
C LEU A 169 0.70 -13.32 -13.99
N PRO A 170 1.78 -14.12 -14.01
CA PRO A 170 3.03 -13.80 -13.33
C PRO A 170 3.83 -12.66 -13.99
N LEU A 171 3.27 -11.99 -15.00
CA LEU A 171 3.91 -10.91 -15.76
C LEU A 171 3.87 -9.55 -15.03
N SER A 172 3.57 -9.53 -13.73
CA SER A 172 3.21 -8.34 -12.95
C SER A 172 4.32 -7.29 -12.75
N SER A 173 5.51 -7.43 -13.33
CA SER A 173 6.61 -6.50 -13.12
C SER A 173 6.96 -5.61 -14.31
N CYS A 174 6.31 -5.75 -15.47
CA CYS A 174 6.64 -4.91 -16.60
C CYS A 174 5.39 -4.23 -17.15
N CYS A 175 5.37 -2.90 -17.08
CA CYS A 175 4.58 -2.07 -17.99
C CYS A 175 5.13 -2.31 -19.40
N CYS A 176 4.87 -3.50 -19.95
CA CYS A 176 5.24 -3.86 -21.30
C CYS A 176 4.31 -3.07 -22.20
N ARG A 177 4.84 -2.03 -22.85
CA ARG A 177 4.31 -1.62 -24.15
C ARG A 177 4.30 -2.88 -25.00
N LEU A 178 3.11 -3.42 -25.25
CA LEU A 178 2.91 -4.44 -26.26
C LEU A 178 3.18 -3.75 -27.61
N THR A 179 4.45 -3.70 -28.03
CA THR A 179 4.79 -3.29 -29.39
C THR A 179 4.26 -4.36 -30.32
N ALA A 180 3.04 -4.15 -30.80
CA ALA A 180 2.47 -4.90 -31.90
C ALA A 180 3.29 -4.57 -33.16
N ASN A 181 4.34 -5.34 -33.43
CA ASN A 181 4.82 -5.46 -34.79
C ASN A 181 3.83 -6.37 -35.53
N SER A 182 2.86 -5.71 -36.17
CA SER A 182 2.04 -6.28 -37.22
C SER A 182 2.92 -6.61 -38.42
N SER A 183 3.17 -7.89 -38.64
CA SER A 183 3.57 -8.42 -39.93
C SER A 183 2.86 -9.76 -40.13
N VAL A 184 1.72 -9.66 -40.84
CA VAL A 184 1.23 -10.72 -41.74
C VAL A 184 2.16 -10.74 -42.95
#